data_AF-A0A2S4MM29-F1
#
_entry.id   AF-A0A2S4MM29-F1
#
_cell.length_a   1.000
_cell.length_b   1.000
_cell.length_c   1.000
_cell.angle_alpha   90.00
_cell.angle_beta   90.00
_cell.angle_gamma   90.00
#
_symmetry.space_group_name_H-M   'P 1'
#
loop_
_entity.id
_entity.type
_entity.pdbx_description
1 polymer ?
#
loop_
_entity_poly.entity_id
_entity_poly.type
_entity_poly.pdbx_seq_one_letter_code
_entity_poly.pdbx_strand_id
1 'polypeptide(L)'
;MPALAPHARSACPTAPACLPVPVCARLYLLVPACTRLCPPELHRASVEIATVNDSKTLADRIEDLLPQTQCTKCGYDGCRPYAEAVAAGAANYNQCPPGGAEGVARLAHLLGKPVIPINPDNGVERARPVAFIDEQVCIGCTLCMQACPVDAIVGAPKQMHTIVTDLCTGCDLCVAPCPVDCIAMIPVTGAATGWDAWTQQQADEARLRHDRHQARLAAERDAAEARAAARRAAAAAPAATPPAAATPDVGAPAAAPVDDAQAKKKAIIQAALERARQKKAELAARGEGPRNTDHVSADVQAQIDAAEARRKRLGMAAKSDTDEAAPDAPKNDDKPA
;
A
#
# COMPACT_ATOMS: atom_id res chain seq x y z
N MET A 1 55.45 -26.41 21.35
CA MET A 1 56.53 -25.95 22.26
C MET A 1 57.77 -26.81 21.97
N PRO A 2 59.03 -26.31 22.02
CA PRO A 2 59.53 -24.98 22.43
C PRO A 2 59.26 -23.84 21.42
N ALA A 3 60.15 -22.84 21.33
CA ALA A 3 60.01 -21.57 20.61
C ALA A 3 61.37 -20.89 20.28
N LEU A 4 61.32 -19.68 19.70
CA LEU A 4 62.31 -18.57 19.77
C LEU A 4 63.64 -18.61 18.97
N ALA A 5 63.59 -18.01 17.76
CA ALA A 5 64.35 -16.79 17.36
C ALA A 5 65.92 -16.86 17.26
N PRO A 6 66.64 -15.74 17.07
CA PRO A 6 66.94 -15.17 15.74
C PRO A 6 68.44 -14.90 15.48
N HIS A 7 68.85 -14.52 14.25
CA HIS A 7 69.94 -13.54 14.03
C HIS A 7 70.01 -13.04 12.57
N ALA A 8 70.68 -11.90 12.37
CA ALA A 8 70.72 -11.14 11.11
C ALA A 8 72.13 -11.01 10.53
N ARG A 9 72.25 -10.72 9.23
CA ARG A 9 73.05 -9.58 8.67
C ARG A 9 73.12 -9.54 7.13
N SER A 10 72.91 -8.33 6.59
CA SER A 10 73.70 -7.67 5.53
C SER A 10 74.18 -8.46 4.29
N ALA A 11 73.66 -8.10 3.11
CA ALA A 11 74.45 -7.43 2.06
C ALA A 11 73.57 -6.92 0.91
N CYS A 12 73.84 -5.70 0.43
CA CYS A 12 73.41 -5.23 -0.89
C CYS A 12 74.54 -5.53 -1.90
N PRO A 13 74.25 -5.77 -3.19
CA PRO A 13 74.81 -4.81 -4.15
C PRO A 13 73.96 -4.51 -5.41
N THR A 14 74.20 -3.29 -5.92
CA THR A 14 74.20 -2.88 -7.34
C THR A 14 72.92 -2.97 -8.20
N ALA A 15 72.34 -1.80 -8.46
CA ALA A 15 71.76 -1.46 -9.77
C ALA A 15 72.87 -1.20 -10.82
N PRO A 16 72.59 -1.36 -12.11
CA PRO A 16 72.58 -0.22 -13.04
C PRO A 16 71.46 -0.33 -14.12
N ALA A 17 71.11 0.66 -14.95
CA ALA A 17 71.35 2.11 -14.95
C ALA A 17 70.29 2.79 -15.85
N CYS A 18 70.10 4.11 -15.67
CA CYS A 18 69.33 4.96 -16.59
C CYS A 18 70.21 5.52 -17.72
N LEU A 19 69.58 6.26 -18.66
CA LEU A 19 70.18 7.22 -19.62
C LEU A 19 70.83 6.60 -20.89
N PRO A 20 71.02 7.35 -22.01
CA PRO A 20 70.99 8.82 -22.11
C PRO A 20 70.21 9.49 -23.26
N VAL A 21 70.11 10.81 -23.12
CA VAL A 21 69.70 11.82 -24.11
C VAL A 21 70.94 12.34 -24.88
N PRO A 22 70.80 12.74 -26.16
CA PRO A 22 71.63 13.79 -26.78
C PRO A 22 70.74 15.01 -27.15
N VAL A 23 70.92 16.22 -26.62
CA VAL A 23 72.04 17.19 -26.67
C VAL A 23 72.23 17.85 -28.07
N CYS A 24 72.29 19.18 -28.06
CA CYS A 24 72.16 20.08 -29.22
C CYS A 24 73.42 20.29 -30.07
N ALA A 25 73.22 20.55 -31.37
CA ALA A 25 74.00 21.49 -32.20
C ALA A 25 73.13 21.93 -33.41
N ARG A 26 72.68 23.18 -33.58
CA ARG A 26 73.40 24.45 -33.88
C ARG A 26 73.66 24.66 -35.39
N LEU A 27 72.76 25.38 -36.07
CA LEU A 27 72.97 26.38 -37.18
C LEU A 27 71.57 26.92 -37.60
N TYR A 28 71.18 28.16 -37.31
CA TYR A 28 71.44 29.44 -38.03
C TYR A 28 70.50 29.72 -39.24
N LEU A 29 70.27 31.02 -39.52
CA LEU A 29 69.34 31.62 -40.52
C LEU A 29 67.87 31.74 -40.06
N LEU A 30 67.13 32.86 -40.23
CA LEU A 30 67.41 34.30 -40.42
C LEU A 30 66.05 35.08 -40.34
N VAL A 31 66.06 36.39 -39.99
CA VAL A 31 65.01 37.41 -40.35
C VAL A 31 63.67 37.33 -39.52
N PRO A 32 63.00 38.46 -39.19
CA PRO A 32 63.08 38.97 -37.81
C PRO A 32 61.71 39.39 -37.19
N ALA A 33 61.76 40.20 -36.13
CA ALA A 33 60.62 40.64 -35.32
C ALA A 33 59.46 41.29 -36.08
N CYS A 34 58.24 40.98 -35.62
CA CYS A 34 57.11 41.91 -35.69
C CYS A 34 56.41 41.96 -34.31
N THR A 35 56.67 43.02 -33.56
CA THR A 35 55.98 43.34 -32.30
C THR A 35 54.66 44.08 -32.58
N ARG A 36 53.66 43.88 -31.71
CA ARG A 36 52.24 44.33 -31.85
C ARG A 36 51.50 43.50 -32.91
N LEU A 37 50.29 42.97 -32.69
CA LEU A 37 49.17 43.45 -31.88
C LEU A 37 48.54 42.31 -31.06
N CYS A 38 48.05 42.64 -29.86
CA CYS A 38 47.12 41.81 -29.10
C CYS A 38 45.69 42.34 -29.31
N PRO A 39 44.76 41.57 -29.90
CA PRO A 39 43.33 41.83 -29.82
C PRO A 39 42.72 41.05 -28.62
N PRO A 40 41.80 41.65 -27.84
CA PRO A 40 41.19 40.98 -26.70
C PRO A 40 40.22 39.88 -27.12
N GLU A 41 40.13 38.82 -26.32
CA GLU A 41 39.13 37.76 -26.50
C GLU A 41 37.71 38.30 -26.35
N LEU A 42 36.94 38.19 -27.43
CA LEU A 42 35.48 38.18 -27.38
C LEU A 42 34.93 36.87 -27.97
N HIS A 43 35.51 35.74 -27.52
CA HIS A 43 34.78 34.47 -27.52
C HIS A 43 33.68 34.54 -26.45
N ARG A 44 32.64 35.30 -26.77
CA ARG A 44 31.36 35.24 -26.07
C ARG A 44 30.73 33.90 -26.43
N ALA A 45 31.18 32.86 -25.75
CA ALA A 45 30.48 31.59 -25.70
C ALA A 45 29.09 31.88 -25.14
N SER A 46 28.12 32.00 -26.05
CA SER A 46 26.72 32.06 -25.71
C SER A 46 26.37 30.73 -25.08
N VAL A 47 26.45 30.69 -23.74
CA VAL A 47 25.79 29.65 -22.97
C VAL A 47 24.33 29.75 -23.36
N GLU A 48 23.83 28.77 -24.13
CA GLU A 48 22.41 28.51 -24.19
C GLU A 48 22.01 28.10 -22.77
N ILE A 49 21.61 29.12 -21.98
CA ILE A 49 20.90 28.91 -20.74
C ILE A 49 19.53 28.39 -21.17
N ALA A 50 19.47 27.08 -21.41
CA ALA A 50 18.23 26.35 -21.49
C ALA A 50 17.57 26.51 -20.12
N THR A 51 16.72 27.53 -20.00
CA THR A 51 15.85 27.75 -18.84
C THR A 51 14.81 26.65 -18.82
N VAL A 52 15.23 25.45 -18.44
CA VAL A 52 14.33 24.44 -17.92
C VAL A 52 13.73 25.05 -16.66
N ASN A 53 12.51 25.58 -16.78
CA ASN A 53 11.69 25.90 -15.62
C ASN A 53 11.47 24.58 -14.87
N ASP A 54 12.30 24.32 -13.86
CA ASP A 54 12.11 23.19 -12.96
C ASP A 54 10.84 23.43 -12.14
N SER A 55 9.71 23.03 -12.70
CA SER A 55 8.38 23.15 -12.11
C SER A 55 8.13 22.14 -10.99
N LYS A 56 9.13 21.32 -10.64
CA LYS A 56 9.03 20.36 -9.53
C LYS A 56 8.87 21.11 -8.21
N THR A 57 7.84 20.72 -7.46
CA THR A 57 7.65 21.18 -6.09
C THR A 57 8.73 20.60 -5.18
N LEU A 58 8.83 21.11 -3.95
CA LEU A 58 9.71 20.49 -2.96
C LEU A 58 9.29 19.04 -2.66
N ALA A 59 7.99 18.74 -2.66
CA ALA A 59 7.48 17.39 -2.46
C ALA A 59 7.90 16.45 -3.61
N ASP A 60 7.87 16.90 -4.87
CA ASP A 60 8.35 16.11 -6.01
C ASP A 60 9.85 15.78 -5.87
N ARG A 61 10.68 16.78 -5.55
CA ARG A 61 12.13 16.56 -5.35
C ARG A 61 12.43 15.66 -4.14
N ILE A 62 11.61 15.69 -3.09
CA ILE A 62 11.74 14.76 -1.96
C ILE A 62 11.36 13.35 -2.40
N GLU A 63 10.24 13.19 -3.11
CA GLU A 63 9.78 11.89 -3.60
C GLU A 63 10.79 11.25 -4.57
N ASP A 64 11.43 12.04 -5.43
CA ASP A 64 12.57 11.68 -6.29
C ASP A 64 13.75 11.06 -5.53
N LEU A 65 13.92 11.38 -4.25
CA LEU A 65 14.97 10.85 -3.37
C LEU A 65 14.49 9.71 -2.44
N LEU A 66 13.27 9.21 -2.61
CA LEU A 66 12.75 8.03 -1.90
C LEU A 66 12.90 6.76 -2.76
N PRO A 67 13.11 5.57 -2.16
CA PRO A 67 13.28 4.31 -2.89
C PRO A 67 11.98 3.72 -3.47
N GLN A 68 10.87 4.47 -3.46
CA GLN A 68 9.58 4.13 -4.10
C GLN A 68 8.99 2.75 -3.78
N THR A 69 9.30 2.22 -2.59
CA THR A 69 8.83 0.90 -2.15
C THR A 69 7.34 0.83 -1.84
N GLN A 70 6.71 1.98 -1.51
CA GLN A 70 5.32 2.09 -1.05
C GLN A 70 4.99 1.19 0.17
N CYS A 71 5.97 0.92 1.03
CA CYS A 71 5.85 -0.06 2.11
C CYS A 71 5.15 0.43 3.40
N THR A 72 4.66 1.66 3.43
CA THR A 72 3.96 2.34 4.55
C THR A 72 4.62 2.35 5.94
N LYS A 73 5.84 1.81 6.09
CA LYS A 73 6.62 1.73 7.35
C LYS A 73 6.88 3.08 8.04
N CYS A 74 6.79 4.19 7.30
CA CYS A 74 6.90 5.54 7.85
C CYS A 74 5.60 6.08 8.49
N GLY A 75 4.51 5.30 8.52
CA GLY A 75 3.20 5.71 9.01
C GLY A 75 2.33 6.45 7.99
N TYR A 76 2.77 6.55 6.74
CA TYR A 76 2.04 7.17 5.62
C TYR A 76 1.62 6.12 4.59
N ASP A 77 0.50 6.35 3.90
CA ASP A 77 -0.07 5.43 2.90
C ASP A 77 0.77 5.25 1.63
N GLY A 78 1.87 6.00 1.48
CA GLY A 78 2.81 5.87 0.37
C GLY A 78 3.99 6.84 0.47
N CYS A 79 4.83 6.85 -0.57
CA CYS A 79 5.96 7.77 -0.69
C CYS A 79 5.49 9.22 -0.93
N ARG A 80 4.41 9.43 -1.71
CA ARG A 80 3.83 10.75 -2.00
C ARG A 80 3.38 11.50 -0.73
N PRO A 81 2.50 10.96 0.15
CA PRO A 81 2.05 11.70 1.33
C PRO A 81 3.18 11.95 2.34
N TYR A 82 4.16 11.05 2.44
CA TYR A 82 5.35 11.28 3.26
C TYR A 82 6.20 12.43 2.70
N ALA A 83 6.42 12.49 1.38
CA ALA A 83 7.17 13.57 0.74
C ALA A 83 6.49 14.93 0.92
N GLU A 84 5.17 14.98 0.80
CA GLU A 84 4.35 16.17 1.08
C GLU A 84 4.44 16.59 2.56
N ALA A 85 4.35 15.64 3.50
CA ALA A 85 4.47 15.93 4.93
C ALA A 85 5.86 16.45 5.32
N VAL A 86 6.93 15.96 4.69
CA VAL A 86 8.29 16.49 4.88
C VAL A 86 8.44 17.87 4.25
N ALA A 87 7.87 18.10 3.06
CA ALA A 87 7.87 19.42 2.39
C ALA A 87 7.11 20.48 3.21
N ALA A 88 5.99 20.10 3.83
CA ALA A 88 5.19 20.94 4.72
C ALA A 88 5.80 21.10 6.13
N GLY A 89 6.86 20.36 6.47
CA GLY A 89 7.48 20.36 7.79
C GLY A 89 6.67 19.64 8.89
N ALA A 90 5.62 18.91 8.52
CA ALA A 90 4.80 18.10 9.43
C ALA A 90 5.48 16.77 9.80
N ALA A 91 6.34 16.24 8.92
CA ALA A 91 7.14 15.04 9.15
C ALA A 91 8.65 15.35 9.20
N ASN A 92 9.38 14.53 9.95
CA ASN A 92 10.85 14.53 9.88
C ASN A 92 11.32 13.71 8.67
N TYR A 93 12.52 13.99 8.14
CA TYR A 93 13.05 13.38 6.91
C TYR A 93 13.79 12.05 7.14
N ASN A 94 13.89 11.59 8.40
CA ASN A 94 14.59 10.37 8.80
C ASN A 94 13.68 9.15 8.99
N GLN A 95 12.46 9.17 8.45
CA GLN A 95 11.39 8.24 8.79
C GLN A 95 11.28 7.02 7.85
N CYS A 96 12.21 6.84 6.90
CA CYS A 96 12.11 5.85 5.82
C CYS A 96 13.14 4.70 5.93
N PRO A 97 12.82 3.59 6.64
CA PRO A 97 13.68 2.40 6.76
C PRO A 97 14.31 1.88 5.46
N PRO A 98 13.58 1.73 4.33
CA PRO A 98 14.19 1.20 3.10
C PRO A 98 15.10 2.20 2.38
N GLY A 99 15.07 3.49 2.75
CA GLY A 99 16.02 4.48 2.22
C GLY A 99 17.39 4.42 2.92
N GLY A 100 17.43 3.84 4.12
CA GLY A 100 18.64 3.71 4.92
C GLY A 100 19.29 5.04 5.31
N ALA A 101 20.49 4.98 5.88
CA ALA A 101 21.27 6.16 6.25
C ALA A 101 21.54 7.08 5.05
N GLU A 102 21.80 6.52 3.86
CA GLU A 102 22.03 7.32 2.65
C GLU A 102 20.79 8.10 2.21
N GLY A 103 19.60 7.50 2.29
CA GLY A 103 18.34 8.19 1.96
C GLY A 103 18.09 9.39 2.87
N VAL A 104 18.40 9.26 4.16
CA VAL A 104 18.33 10.40 5.09
C VAL A 104 19.37 11.47 4.72
N ALA A 105 20.59 11.10 4.31
CA ALA A 105 21.61 12.05 3.87
C ALA A 105 21.22 12.80 2.58
N ARG A 106 20.66 12.09 1.58
CA ARG A 106 20.13 12.69 0.34
C ARG A 106 19.03 13.71 0.64
N LEU A 107 18.08 13.36 1.51
CA LEU A 107 17.01 14.27 1.94
C LEU A 107 17.53 15.45 2.78
N ALA A 108 18.47 15.21 3.69
CA ALA A 108 19.10 16.26 4.50
C ALA A 108 19.78 17.31 3.61
N HIS A 109 20.53 16.86 2.58
CA HIS A 109 21.17 17.74 1.60
C HIS A 109 20.14 18.57 0.82
N LEU A 110 19.06 17.97 0.30
CA LEU A 110 17.99 18.68 -0.41
C LEU A 110 17.29 19.73 0.47
N LEU A 111 17.15 19.44 1.77
CA LEU A 111 16.47 20.31 2.74
C LEU A 111 17.38 21.35 3.42
N GLY A 112 18.70 21.31 3.17
CA GLY A 112 19.67 22.15 3.89
C GLY A 112 19.75 21.85 5.39
N LYS A 113 19.52 20.60 5.81
CA LYS A 113 19.47 20.14 7.21
C LYS A 113 20.70 19.25 7.53
N PRO A 114 21.10 19.12 8.80
CA PRO A 114 22.15 18.18 9.20
C PRO A 114 21.72 16.73 8.93
N VAL A 115 22.67 15.81 8.76
CA VAL A 115 22.34 14.37 8.69
C VAL A 115 22.06 13.85 10.10
N ILE A 116 20.94 13.16 10.29
CA ILE A 116 20.50 12.55 11.56
C ILE A 116 20.31 11.04 11.38
N PRO A 117 20.39 10.23 12.46
CA PRO A 117 20.10 8.80 12.37
C PRO A 117 18.65 8.53 11.98
N ILE A 118 18.42 7.36 11.39
CA ILE A 118 17.08 6.86 11.03
C ILE A 118 16.20 6.71 12.27
N ASN A 119 14.89 6.91 12.14
CA ASN A 119 13.96 6.70 13.26
C ASN A 119 13.83 5.19 13.56
N PRO A 120 14.27 4.69 14.73
CA PRO A 120 14.17 3.26 15.06
C PRO A 120 12.72 2.77 15.19
N ASP A 121 11.77 3.66 15.53
CA ASP A 121 10.36 3.30 15.73
C ASP A 121 9.70 2.77 14.45
N ASN A 122 10.16 3.22 13.28
CA ASN A 122 9.66 2.80 11.98
C ASN A 122 10.33 1.51 11.47
N GLY A 123 11.34 1.02 12.18
CA GLY A 123 12.11 -0.18 11.86
C GLY A 123 13.54 0.10 11.37
N VAL A 124 14.29 -0.99 11.20
CA VAL A 124 15.72 -0.96 10.85
C VAL A 124 15.97 -1.01 9.36
N GLU A 125 17.10 -0.42 8.95
CA GLU A 125 17.69 -0.64 7.64
C GLU A 125 18.08 -2.13 7.48
N ARG A 126 17.72 -2.72 6.35
CA ARG A 126 17.96 -4.14 6.03
C ARG A 126 18.12 -4.34 4.52
N ALA A 127 18.64 -5.50 4.12
CA ALA A 127 18.72 -5.89 2.71
C ALA A 127 17.32 -5.89 2.05
N ARG A 128 17.25 -5.55 0.76
CA ARG A 128 16.00 -5.53 -0.01
C ARG A 128 15.50 -6.97 -0.16
N PRO A 129 14.29 -7.30 0.34
CA PRO A 129 13.71 -8.60 0.10
C PRO A 129 12.87 -8.61 -1.18
N VAL A 130 12.61 -9.81 -1.68
CA VAL A 130 11.60 -10.10 -2.70
C VAL A 130 10.63 -11.12 -2.11
N ALA A 131 9.34 -10.94 -2.37
CA ALA A 131 8.34 -11.89 -1.95
C ALA A 131 8.48 -13.20 -2.74
N PHE A 132 8.29 -14.33 -2.07
CA PHE A 132 8.20 -15.66 -2.64
C PHE A 132 6.90 -16.30 -2.13
N ILE A 133 6.09 -16.84 -3.05
CA ILE A 133 4.83 -17.53 -2.71
C ILE A 133 5.07 -19.03 -2.89
N ASP A 134 4.77 -19.83 -1.87
CA ASP A 134 4.74 -21.29 -2.01
C ASP A 134 3.48 -21.71 -2.79
N GLU A 135 3.66 -22.13 -4.05
CA GLU A 135 2.55 -22.53 -4.92
C GLU A 135 1.83 -23.81 -4.44
N GLN A 136 2.43 -24.63 -3.57
CA GLN A 136 1.79 -25.84 -3.02
C GLN A 136 0.80 -25.49 -1.89
N VAL A 137 1.04 -24.39 -1.17
CA VAL A 137 0.18 -23.92 -0.07
C VAL A 137 -0.83 -22.85 -0.55
N CYS A 138 -0.55 -22.17 -1.67
CA CYS A 138 -1.38 -21.08 -2.19
C CYS A 138 -2.79 -21.54 -2.64
N ILE A 139 -3.82 -21.18 -1.87
CA ILE A 139 -5.23 -21.48 -2.19
C ILE A 139 -5.89 -20.56 -3.25
N GLY A 140 -5.13 -19.63 -3.85
CA GLY A 140 -5.65 -18.73 -4.88
C GLY A 140 -6.69 -17.70 -4.41
N CYS A 141 -6.54 -17.17 -3.18
CA CYS A 141 -7.50 -16.25 -2.56
C CYS A 141 -7.48 -14.80 -3.10
N THR A 142 -6.49 -14.41 -3.92
CA THR A 142 -6.31 -13.07 -4.52
C THR A 142 -6.05 -11.88 -3.57
N LEU A 143 -6.13 -12.04 -2.25
CA LEU A 143 -5.92 -10.95 -1.28
C LEU A 143 -4.52 -10.30 -1.37
N CYS A 144 -3.49 -11.12 -1.59
CA CYS A 144 -2.12 -10.66 -1.79
C CYS A 144 -1.96 -9.78 -3.04
N MET A 145 -2.66 -10.10 -4.13
CA MET A 145 -2.66 -9.32 -5.38
C MET A 145 -3.30 -7.95 -5.17
N GLN A 146 -4.42 -7.88 -4.44
CA GLN A 146 -5.09 -6.62 -4.10
C GLN A 146 -4.23 -5.71 -3.21
N ALA A 147 -3.37 -6.29 -2.37
CA ALA A 147 -2.45 -5.56 -1.50
C ALA A 147 -1.12 -5.16 -2.19
N CYS A 148 -0.89 -5.56 -3.45
CA CYS A 148 0.37 -5.28 -4.14
C CYS A 148 0.35 -3.90 -4.80
N PRO A 149 1.15 -2.92 -4.32
CA PRO A 149 1.05 -1.53 -4.81
C PRO A 149 1.61 -1.32 -6.21
N VAL A 150 2.20 -2.35 -6.84
CA VAL A 150 2.95 -2.27 -8.11
C VAL A 150 2.62 -3.43 -9.07
N ASP A 151 1.52 -4.16 -8.83
CA ASP A 151 1.03 -5.29 -9.64
C ASP A 151 2.10 -6.38 -9.93
N ALA A 152 2.98 -6.67 -8.96
CA ALA A 152 4.04 -7.68 -9.10
C ALA A 152 3.60 -9.14 -8.89
N ILE A 153 2.33 -9.38 -8.54
CA ILE A 153 1.79 -10.72 -8.27
C ILE A 153 0.89 -11.14 -9.43
N VAL A 154 1.18 -12.29 -10.02
CA VAL A 154 0.41 -12.87 -11.14
C VAL A 154 -0.33 -14.11 -10.66
N GLY A 155 -1.58 -14.26 -11.07
CA GLY A 155 -2.45 -15.37 -10.68
C GLY A 155 -3.90 -15.11 -11.11
N ALA A 156 -4.82 -15.94 -10.61
CA ALA A 156 -6.26 -15.78 -10.82
C ALA A 156 -7.05 -16.36 -9.64
N PRO A 157 -8.33 -16.03 -9.46
CA PRO A 157 -9.17 -16.65 -8.43
C PRO A 157 -9.14 -18.19 -8.54
N LYS A 158 -8.84 -18.87 -7.43
CA LYS A 158 -8.68 -20.34 -7.34
C LYS A 158 -7.52 -20.91 -8.18
N GLN A 159 -6.53 -20.09 -8.54
CA GLN A 159 -5.27 -20.52 -9.14
C GLN A 159 -4.10 -20.11 -8.25
N MET A 160 -3.01 -20.87 -8.30
CA MET A 160 -1.76 -20.51 -7.61
C MET A 160 -1.28 -19.13 -8.08
N HIS A 161 -0.71 -18.36 -7.15
CA HIS A 161 -0.14 -17.04 -7.43
C HIS A 161 1.38 -17.15 -7.37
N THR A 162 2.07 -16.38 -8.22
CA THR A 162 3.53 -16.30 -8.22
C THR A 162 3.98 -14.84 -8.35
N ILE A 163 5.24 -14.57 -8.01
CA ILE A 163 5.81 -13.22 -7.95
C ILE A 163 6.70 -12.98 -9.17
N VAL A 164 6.45 -11.90 -9.90
CA VAL A 164 7.40 -11.38 -10.88
C VAL A 164 8.50 -10.63 -10.11
N THR A 165 9.63 -11.32 -9.89
CA THR A 165 10.74 -10.87 -9.03
C THR A 165 11.21 -9.45 -9.34
N ASP A 166 11.31 -9.14 -10.63
CA ASP A 166 11.85 -7.88 -11.14
C ASP A 166 10.90 -6.70 -10.87
N LEU A 167 9.61 -6.99 -10.67
CA LEU A 167 8.60 -6.01 -10.30
C LEU A 167 8.47 -5.86 -8.77
N CYS A 168 8.93 -6.81 -7.98
CA CYS A 168 8.74 -6.79 -6.53
C CYS A 168 9.60 -5.72 -5.84
N THR A 169 8.95 -4.80 -5.11
CA THR A 169 9.62 -3.74 -4.34
C THR A 169 10.06 -4.15 -2.93
N GLY A 170 9.75 -5.36 -2.47
CA GLY A 170 10.07 -5.78 -1.09
C GLY A 170 9.31 -5.01 -0.02
N CYS A 171 8.06 -4.64 -0.30
CA CYS A 171 7.21 -3.83 0.56
C CYS A 171 6.54 -4.58 1.72
N ASP A 172 6.59 -5.92 1.72
CA ASP A 172 5.96 -6.85 2.68
C ASP A 172 4.42 -6.79 2.78
N LEU A 173 3.73 -5.84 2.13
CA LEU A 173 2.28 -5.60 2.24
C LEU A 173 1.40 -6.82 1.89
N CYS A 174 1.91 -7.76 1.09
CA CYS A 174 1.21 -8.97 0.70
C CYS A 174 1.19 -10.07 1.77
N VAL A 175 2.06 -10.01 2.79
CA VAL A 175 2.20 -11.07 3.82
C VAL A 175 0.99 -11.11 4.74
N ALA A 176 0.68 -9.99 5.41
CA ALA A 176 -0.40 -9.93 6.41
C ALA A 176 -1.82 -10.28 5.88
N PRO A 177 -2.19 -9.97 4.62
CA PRO A 177 -3.46 -10.41 4.02
C PRO A 177 -3.54 -11.90 3.66
N CYS A 178 -2.46 -12.68 3.79
CA CYS A 178 -2.43 -14.08 3.36
C CYS A 178 -3.05 -15.02 4.43
N PRO A 179 -4.21 -15.66 4.18
CA PRO A 179 -4.91 -16.45 5.19
C PRO A 179 -4.29 -17.82 5.47
N VAL A 180 -3.30 -18.23 4.67
CA VAL A 180 -2.59 -19.52 4.75
C VAL A 180 -1.07 -19.35 4.95
N ASP A 181 -0.61 -18.11 5.18
CA ASP A 181 0.79 -17.74 5.45
C ASP A 181 1.82 -18.31 4.45
N CYS A 182 1.43 -18.45 3.18
CA CYS A 182 2.27 -19.05 2.13
C CYS A 182 3.32 -18.09 1.52
N ILE A 183 3.66 -16.98 2.19
CA ILE A 183 4.51 -15.91 1.60
C ILE A 183 5.75 -15.64 2.45
N ALA A 184 6.92 -15.92 1.90
CA ALA A 184 8.21 -15.62 2.52
C ALA A 184 8.84 -14.37 1.90
N MET A 185 9.54 -13.57 2.71
CA MET A 185 10.32 -12.42 2.23
C MET A 185 11.82 -12.79 2.18
N ILE A 186 12.35 -13.05 0.98
CA ILE A 186 13.71 -13.53 0.77
C ILE A 186 14.64 -12.35 0.50
N PRO A 187 15.71 -12.10 1.29
CA PRO A 187 16.68 -11.03 1.02
C PRO A 187 17.49 -11.34 -0.25
N VAL A 188 17.42 -10.48 -1.27
CA VAL A 188 18.09 -10.72 -2.56
C VAL A 188 19.36 -9.87 -2.77
N THR A 189 19.55 -8.79 -2.01
CA THR A 189 20.72 -7.90 -2.15
C THR A 189 21.89 -8.25 -1.21
N GLY A 190 21.83 -9.39 -0.52
CA GLY A 190 22.90 -9.85 0.36
C GLY A 190 23.19 -8.86 1.49
N ALA A 191 24.38 -8.25 1.47
CA ALA A 191 24.80 -7.24 2.45
C ALA A 191 24.43 -5.80 2.07
N ALA A 192 24.00 -5.54 0.83
CA ALA A 192 23.64 -4.18 0.39
C ALA A 192 22.26 -3.78 0.94
N THR A 193 22.20 -2.59 1.54
CA THR A 193 21.02 -2.01 2.22
C THR A 193 20.75 -0.60 1.71
N GLY A 194 19.61 0.00 2.10
CA GLY A 194 19.30 1.38 1.74
C GLY A 194 19.37 1.61 0.24
N TRP A 195 20.17 2.61 -0.18
CA TRP A 195 20.41 2.92 -1.58
C TRP A 195 21.54 2.11 -2.25
N ASP A 196 22.36 1.34 -1.52
CA ASP A 196 23.22 0.31 -2.14
C ASP A 196 22.36 -0.85 -2.70
N ALA A 197 21.14 -1.03 -2.18
CA ALA A 197 20.19 -2.05 -2.61
C ALA A 197 19.28 -1.64 -3.79
N TRP A 198 19.36 -0.38 -4.25
CA TRP A 198 18.46 0.24 -5.21
C TRP A 198 19.19 1.20 -6.16
N THR A 199 19.02 1.06 -7.47
CA THR A 199 19.39 2.14 -8.41
C THR A 199 18.28 3.18 -8.50
N GLN A 200 18.61 4.42 -8.87
CA GLN A 200 17.60 5.47 -9.13
C GLN A 200 16.59 5.01 -10.19
N GLN A 201 17.08 4.37 -11.27
CA GLN A 201 16.23 3.80 -12.31
C GLN A 201 15.21 2.80 -11.75
N GLN A 202 15.61 1.91 -10.85
CA GLN A 202 14.70 0.93 -10.24
C GLN A 202 13.63 1.60 -9.35
N ALA A 203 13.98 2.68 -8.65
CA ALA A 203 13.02 3.46 -7.88
C ALA A 203 12.03 4.20 -8.79
N ASP A 204 12.51 4.80 -9.89
CA ASP A 204 11.67 5.50 -10.87
C ASP A 204 10.72 4.53 -11.61
N GLU A 205 11.22 3.34 -11.98
CA GLU A 205 10.41 2.24 -12.54
C GLU A 205 9.39 1.69 -11.54
N ALA A 206 9.70 1.66 -10.23
CA ALA A 206 8.75 1.28 -9.19
C ALA A 206 7.63 2.31 -9.04
N ARG A 207 7.95 3.62 -9.05
CA ARG A 207 6.95 4.70 -9.03
C ARG A 207 6.03 4.63 -10.24
N LEU A 208 6.59 4.54 -11.44
CA LEU A 208 5.82 4.47 -12.68
C LEU A 208 4.81 3.31 -12.68
N ARG A 209 5.15 2.19 -12.04
CA ARG A 209 4.24 1.04 -11.86
C ARG A 209 3.19 1.28 -10.78
N HIS A 210 3.57 1.93 -9.69
CA HIS A 210 2.61 2.37 -8.66
C HIS A 210 1.58 3.36 -9.22
N ASP A 211 2.02 4.39 -9.94
CA ASP A 211 1.14 5.41 -10.52
C ASP A 211 0.15 4.79 -11.52
N ARG A 212 0.61 3.83 -12.34
CA ARG A 212 -0.25 3.05 -13.26
C ARG A 212 -1.28 2.21 -12.50
N HIS A 213 -0.87 1.55 -11.41
CA HIS A 213 -1.76 0.77 -10.55
C HIS A 213 -2.83 1.67 -9.89
N GLN A 214 -2.42 2.82 -9.34
CA GLN A 214 -3.34 3.80 -8.74
C GLN A 214 -4.30 4.40 -9.77
N ALA A 215 -3.82 4.77 -10.96
CA ALA A 215 -4.66 5.26 -12.05
C ALA A 215 -5.69 4.21 -12.51
N ARG A 216 -5.29 2.94 -12.57
CA ARG A 216 -6.19 1.81 -12.88
C ARG A 216 -7.28 1.66 -11.80
N LEU A 217 -6.89 1.59 -10.52
CA LEU A 217 -7.86 1.48 -9.41
C LEU A 217 -8.81 2.68 -9.33
N ALA A 218 -8.32 3.89 -9.61
CA ALA A 218 -9.14 5.09 -9.69
C ALA A 218 -10.19 4.96 -10.81
N ALA A 219 -9.77 4.63 -12.03
CA ALA A 219 -10.70 4.44 -13.16
C ALA A 219 -11.73 3.32 -12.92
N GLU A 220 -11.32 2.21 -12.29
CA GLU A 220 -12.22 1.11 -11.89
C GLU A 220 -13.27 1.57 -10.87
N ARG A 221 -12.86 2.30 -9.82
CA ARG A 221 -13.73 2.87 -8.78
C ARG A 221 -14.71 3.89 -9.37
N ASP A 222 -14.21 4.84 -10.16
CA ASP A 222 -15.02 5.93 -10.71
C ASP A 222 -16.04 5.38 -11.72
N ALA A 223 -15.68 4.35 -12.50
CA ALA A 223 -16.62 3.60 -13.35
C ALA A 223 -17.66 2.81 -12.54
N ALA A 224 -17.28 2.22 -11.39
CA ALA A 224 -18.21 1.54 -10.50
C ALA A 224 -19.20 2.53 -9.85
N GLU A 225 -18.74 3.71 -9.43
CA GLU A 225 -19.57 4.78 -8.91
C GLU A 225 -20.54 5.32 -9.97
N ALA A 226 -20.06 5.58 -11.20
CA ALA A 226 -20.91 6.01 -12.31
C ALA A 226 -22.03 4.99 -12.62
N ARG A 227 -21.70 3.69 -12.62
CA ARG A 227 -22.69 2.60 -12.77
C ARG A 227 -23.69 2.57 -11.61
N ALA A 228 -23.24 2.81 -10.38
CA ALA A 228 -24.10 2.88 -9.21
C ALA A 228 -25.01 4.11 -9.23
N ALA A 229 -24.50 5.28 -9.64
CA ALA A 229 -25.25 6.51 -9.83
C ALA A 229 -26.32 6.36 -10.91
N ALA A 230 -25.98 5.77 -12.07
CA ALA A 230 -26.94 5.46 -13.13
C ALA A 230 -28.06 4.52 -12.67
N ARG A 231 -27.73 3.48 -11.88
CA ARG A 231 -28.74 2.60 -11.26
C ARG A 231 -29.64 3.33 -10.27
N ARG A 232 -29.09 4.24 -9.44
CA ARG A 232 -29.87 5.08 -8.52
C ARG A 232 -30.80 6.03 -9.27
N ALA A 233 -30.30 6.68 -10.33
CA ALA A 233 -31.09 7.58 -11.17
C ALA A 233 -32.24 6.83 -11.88
N ALA A 234 -31.96 5.65 -12.46
CA ALA A 234 -32.98 4.82 -13.10
C ALA A 234 -34.05 4.32 -12.11
N ALA A 235 -33.68 4.04 -10.85
CA ALA A 235 -34.62 3.66 -9.80
C ALA A 235 -35.41 4.84 -9.19
N ALA A 236 -34.91 6.07 -9.34
CA ALA A 236 -35.56 7.29 -8.88
C ALA A 236 -36.40 7.98 -9.98
N ALA A 237 -36.23 7.58 -11.25
CA ALA A 237 -37.06 8.05 -12.34
C ALA A 237 -38.52 7.60 -12.12
N PRO A 238 -39.51 8.50 -12.13
CA PRO A 238 -40.91 8.10 -12.08
C PRO A 238 -41.22 7.23 -13.29
N ALA A 239 -41.98 6.15 -13.09
CA ALA A 239 -42.39 5.27 -14.17
C ALA A 239 -43.18 6.08 -15.21
N ALA A 240 -42.59 6.26 -16.41
CA ALA A 240 -43.26 6.94 -17.50
C ALA A 240 -44.47 6.09 -17.93
N THR A 241 -45.67 6.57 -17.59
CA THR A 241 -46.93 5.92 -17.97
C THR A 241 -46.98 5.78 -19.50
N PRO A 242 -47.21 4.59 -20.07
CA PRO A 242 -47.43 4.47 -21.51
C PRO A 242 -48.66 5.31 -21.91
N PRO A 243 -48.67 5.95 -23.09
CA PRO A 243 -49.75 6.84 -23.48
C PRO A 243 -51.06 6.07 -23.66
N ALA A 244 -51.97 6.24 -22.70
CA ALA A 244 -53.33 5.71 -22.78
C ALA A 244 -54.16 6.56 -23.75
N ALA A 245 -54.98 5.89 -24.58
CA ALA A 245 -55.93 6.55 -25.46
C ALA A 245 -57.04 7.27 -24.67
N ALA A 246 -57.64 8.29 -25.28
CA ALA A 246 -58.47 9.28 -24.60
C ALA A 246 -59.88 8.79 -24.20
N THR A 247 -60.38 9.27 -23.06
CA THR A 247 -61.66 10.01 -22.89
C THR A 247 -61.73 10.61 -21.45
N PRO A 248 -62.60 11.62 -21.17
CA PRO A 248 -62.40 12.54 -20.03
C PRO A 248 -63.36 12.40 -18.81
N ASP A 249 -62.92 13.03 -17.71
CA ASP A 249 -63.68 13.52 -16.52
C ASP A 249 -64.17 12.44 -15.51
N VAL A 250 -63.96 12.48 -14.19
CA VAL A 250 -64.02 13.58 -13.18
C VAL A 250 -63.16 13.22 -11.95
N GLY A 251 -62.56 14.23 -11.28
CA GLY A 251 -62.31 14.20 -9.83
C GLY A 251 -60.91 13.83 -9.33
N ALA A 252 -60.18 14.84 -8.82
CA ALA A 252 -59.00 14.66 -7.96
C ALA A 252 -59.42 14.63 -6.47
N PRO A 253 -58.60 14.09 -5.54
CA PRO A 253 -57.44 14.86 -5.08
C PRO A 253 -56.15 14.08 -4.72
N ALA A 254 -55.05 14.85 -4.72
CA ALA A 254 -53.89 14.76 -3.82
C ALA A 254 -52.97 13.51 -3.75
N ALA A 255 -51.79 13.67 -4.36
CA ALA A 255 -50.45 13.51 -3.74
C ALA A 255 -50.09 12.27 -2.88
N ALA A 256 -49.51 11.24 -3.52
CA ALA A 256 -48.33 10.48 -3.07
C ALA A 256 -47.80 9.60 -4.23
N PRO A 257 -46.48 9.53 -4.50
CA PRO A 257 -45.81 8.22 -4.45
C PRO A 257 -44.28 8.27 -4.23
N VAL A 258 -43.80 8.27 -2.98
CA VAL A 258 -42.40 7.91 -2.68
C VAL A 258 -42.31 7.10 -1.39
N ASP A 259 -43.03 7.53 -0.35
CA ASP A 259 -43.17 6.81 0.92
C ASP A 259 -43.75 5.40 0.70
N ASP A 260 -44.78 5.30 -0.16
CA ASP A 260 -45.43 4.06 -0.61
C ASP A 260 -44.46 2.93 -1.00
N ALA A 261 -43.38 3.24 -1.72
CA ALA A 261 -42.40 2.24 -2.16
C ALA A 261 -41.51 1.77 -1.00
N GLN A 262 -41.12 2.68 -0.10
CA GLN A 262 -40.34 2.35 1.09
C GLN A 262 -41.19 1.63 2.14
N ALA A 263 -42.45 2.03 2.32
CA ALA A 263 -43.44 1.37 3.16
C ALA A 263 -43.70 -0.06 2.68
N LYS A 264 -43.94 -0.27 1.38
CA LYS A 264 -44.08 -1.62 0.79
C LYS A 264 -42.84 -2.48 1.03
N LYS A 265 -41.63 -1.93 0.85
CA LYS A 265 -40.37 -2.66 1.12
C LYS A 265 -40.21 -3.02 2.62
N LYS A 266 -40.52 -2.10 3.53
CA LYS A 266 -40.51 -2.33 4.99
C LYS A 266 -41.53 -3.42 5.38
N ALA A 267 -42.75 -3.35 4.85
CA ALA A 267 -43.81 -4.33 5.10
C ALA A 267 -43.44 -5.74 4.57
N ILE A 268 -42.82 -5.85 3.40
CA ILE A 268 -42.34 -7.14 2.86
C ILE A 268 -41.24 -7.73 3.77
N ILE A 269 -40.30 -6.91 4.25
CA ILE A 269 -39.25 -7.34 5.17
C ILE A 269 -39.85 -7.78 6.52
N GLN A 270 -40.79 -7.02 7.07
CA GLN A 270 -41.48 -7.37 8.31
C GLN A 270 -42.27 -8.67 8.17
N ALA A 271 -43.04 -8.85 7.10
CA ALA A 271 -43.77 -10.08 6.82
C ALA A 271 -42.84 -11.29 6.62
N ALA A 272 -41.64 -11.10 6.04
CA ALA A 272 -40.64 -12.16 5.92
C ALA A 272 -40.04 -12.54 7.29
N LEU A 273 -39.72 -11.55 8.13
CA LEU A 273 -39.23 -11.76 9.50
C LEU A 273 -40.29 -12.43 10.39
N GLU A 274 -41.56 -12.06 10.24
CA GLU A 274 -42.67 -12.65 10.98
C GLU A 274 -42.91 -14.11 10.58
N ARG A 275 -42.94 -14.42 9.28
CA ARG A 275 -42.99 -15.81 8.79
C ARG A 275 -41.80 -16.64 9.28
N ALA A 276 -40.61 -16.05 9.34
CA ALA A 276 -39.43 -16.71 9.89
C ALA A 276 -39.55 -16.99 11.41
N ARG A 277 -40.14 -16.06 12.18
CA ARG A 277 -40.45 -16.25 13.61
C ARG A 277 -41.51 -17.32 13.82
N GLN A 278 -42.62 -17.28 13.07
CA GLN A 278 -43.69 -18.27 13.10
C GLN A 278 -43.15 -19.67 12.77
N LYS A 279 -42.39 -19.81 11.68
CA LYS A 279 -41.75 -21.09 11.31
C LYS A 279 -40.75 -21.58 12.37
N LYS A 280 -39.99 -20.68 13.00
CA LYS A 280 -39.10 -21.04 14.11
C LYS A 280 -39.89 -21.52 15.34
N ALA A 281 -41.00 -20.88 15.66
CA ALA A 281 -41.88 -21.27 16.77
C ALA A 281 -42.59 -22.60 16.49
N GLU A 282 -43.06 -22.84 15.26
CA GLU A 282 -43.62 -24.13 14.82
C GLU A 282 -42.60 -25.27 14.93
N LEU A 283 -41.37 -25.04 14.45
CA LEU A 283 -40.27 -26.02 14.57
C LEU A 283 -39.91 -26.29 16.04
N ALA A 284 -39.83 -25.25 16.87
CA ALA A 284 -39.60 -25.40 18.31
C ALA A 284 -40.74 -26.16 19.02
N ALA A 285 -41.99 -25.89 18.68
CA ALA A 285 -43.15 -26.61 19.20
C ALA A 285 -43.20 -28.08 18.75
N ARG A 286 -42.64 -28.39 17.57
CA ARG A 286 -42.42 -29.77 17.09
C ARG A 286 -41.18 -30.44 17.71
N GLY A 287 -40.41 -29.73 18.55
CA GLY A 287 -39.16 -30.22 19.12
C GLY A 287 -38.00 -30.31 18.12
N GLU A 288 -38.15 -29.72 16.94
CA GLU A 288 -37.13 -29.76 15.88
C GLU A 288 -36.22 -28.54 15.93
N GLY A 289 -34.99 -28.76 16.41
CA GLY A 289 -33.91 -27.77 16.34
C GLY A 289 -33.39 -27.54 14.90
N PRO A 290 -32.41 -26.64 14.73
CA PRO A 290 -31.73 -26.46 13.45
C PRO A 290 -30.96 -27.73 13.05
N ARG A 291 -31.51 -28.51 12.11
CA ARG A 291 -30.94 -29.79 11.63
C ARG A 291 -29.55 -29.74 10.96
N ASN A 292 -28.83 -28.63 11.11
CA ASN A 292 -27.47 -28.40 10.62
C ASN A 292 -26.39 -28.66 11.70
N THR A 293 -26.80 -29.00 12.93
CA THR A 293 -25.93 -29.53 13.98
C THR A 293 -26.06 -31.04 14.15
N ASP A 294 -27.05 -31.67 13.51
CA ASP A 294 -27.26 -33.11 13.58
C ASP A 294 -26.21 -33.83 12.71
N HIS A 295 -25.64 -34.92 13.21
CA HIS A 295 -24.65 -35.75 12.51
C HIS A 295 -23.32 -35.07 12.13
N VAL A 296 -22.87 -34.06 12.88
CA VAL A 296 -21.51 -33.51 12.74
C VAL A 296 -20.45 -34.46 13.30
N SER A 297 -19.18 -34.33 12.87
CA SER A 297 -18.06 -35.09 13.44
C SER A 297 -17.74 -34.62 14.87
N ALA A 298 -17.06 -35.47 15.65
CA ALA A 298 -16.70 -35.16 17.04
C ALA A 298 -15.89 -33.85 17.18
N ASP A 299 -14.97 -33.58 16.24
CA ASP A 299 -14.18 -32.35 16.23
C ASP A 299 -15.04 -31.10 15.95
N VAL A 300 -16.05 -31.22 15.08
CA VAL A 300 -16.99 -30.14 14.78
C VAL A 300 -17.94 -29.91 15.95
N GLN A 301 -18.38 -30.98 16.64
CA GLN A 301 -19.16 -30.86 17.86
C GLN A 301 -18.38 -30.12 18.95
N ALA A 302 -17.12 -30.50 19.20
CA ALA A 302 -16.26 -29.81 20.17
C ALA A 302 -16.05 -28.32 19.84
N GLN A 303 -16.01 -27.95 18.55
CA GLN A 303 -15.95 -26.54 18.11
C GLN A 303 -17.26 -25.79 18.38
N ILE A 304 -18.41 -26.42 18.18
CA ILE A 304 -19.73 -25.87 18.51
C ILE A 304 -19.82 -25.62 20.02
N ASP A 305 -19.50 -26.64 20.84
CA ASP A 305 -19.54 -26.55 22.30
C ASP A 305 -18.62 -25.44 22.84
N ALA A 306 -17.41 -25.32 22.27
CA ALA A 306 -16.46 -24.27 22.62
C ALA A 306 -16.91 -22.85 22.19
N ALA A 307 -17.70 -22.73 21.11
CA ALA A 307 -18.31 -21.48 20.70
C ALA A 307 -19.50 -21.10 21.60
N GLU A 308 -20.32 -22.08 22.01
CA GLU A 308 -21.44 -21.87 22.92
C GLU A 308 -20.98 -21.52 24.35
N ALA A 309 -19.97 -22.21 24.87
CA ALA A 309 -19.35 -21.87 26.16
C ALA A 309 -18.80 -20.42 26.18
N ARG A 310 -18.26 -19.96 25.04
CA ARG A 310 -17.78 -18.58 24.85
C ARG A 310 -18.94 -17.57 24.83
N ARG A 311 -20.03 -17.87 24.11
CA ARG A 311 -21.25 -17.04 24.11
C ARG A 311 -21.88 -16.95 25.50
N LYS A 312 -21.94 -18.07 26.23
CA LYS A 312 -22.43 -18.12 27.62
C LYS A 312 -21.58 -17.26 28.56
N ARG A 313 -20.24 -17.31 28.42
CA ARG A 313 -19.30 -16.45 29.19
C ARG A 313 -19.48 -14.96 28.87
N LEU A 314 -19.83 -14.62 27.64
CA LEU A 314 -20.08 -13.25 27.17
C LEU A 314 -21.52 -12.76 27.45
N GLY A 315 -22.36 -13.55 28.13
CA GLY A 315 -23.76 -13.19 28.41
C GLY A 315 -24.69 -13.22 27.19
N MET A 316 -24.22 -13.72 26.04
CA MET A 316 -24.96 -13.76 24.78
C MET A 316 -25.75 -15.08 24.60
N ALA A 317 -26.27 -15.63 25.70
CA ALA A 317 -27.07 -16.86 25.64
C ALA A 317 -28.36 -16.62 24.84
N ALA A 318 -28.72 -17.58 23.98
CA ALA A 318 -30.02 -17.54 23.35
C ALA A 318 -31.09 -17.71 24.44
N LYS A 319 -32.02 -16.76 24.55
CA LYS A 319 -33.24 -16.95 25.33
C LYS A 319 -34.00 -18.15 24.75
N SER A 320 -34.05 -19.24 25.50
CA SER A 320 -35.16 -20.19 25.44
C SER A 320 -36.32 -19.52 26.15
N ASP A 321 -37.31 -19.04 25.39
CA ASP A 321 -38.47 -18.32 25.92
C ASP A 321 -39.46 -19.30 26.59
N THR A 322 -39.06 -19.83 27.75
CA THR A 322 -39.89 -20.61 28.68
C THR A 322 -39.55 -20.21 30.12
N ASP A 323 -40.08 -19.06 30.54
CA ASP A 323 -40.54 -18.80 31.90
C ASP A 323 -41.56 -17.65 31.83
N GLU A 324 -42.74 -17.86 32.39
CA GLU A 324 -43.93 -17.03 32.19
C GLU A 324 -44.03 -15.82 33.12
N ALA A 325 -45.03 -14.97 32.83
CA ALA A 325 -45.30 -13.72 33.53
C ALA A 325 -45.68 -13.90 35.01
N ALA A 326 -45.29 -12.90 35.82
CA ALA A 326 -45.85 -12.57 37.13
C ALA A 326 -45.72 -11.05 37.35
N PRO A 327 -46.59 -10.40 38.16
CA PRO A 327 -47.48 -9.39 37.59
C PRO A 327 -47.20 -7.93 38.00
N ASP A 328 -48.01 -7.02 37.45
CA ASP A 328 -48.00 -5.57 37.72
C ASP A 328 -47.96 -5.21 39.21
N ALA A 329 -47.04 -4.31 39.57
CA ALA A 329 -47.11 -3.53 40.79
C ALA A 329 -47.78 -2.16 40.51
N PRO A 330 -48.72 -1.69 41.35
CA PRO A 330 -49.53 -0.52 41.03
C PRO A 330 -48.74 0.79 41.09
N LYS A 331 -49.13 1.74 40.23
CA LYS A 331 -48.72 3.14 40.35
C LYS A 331 -49.28 3.73 41.64
N ASN A 332 -48.40 4.34 42.45
CA ASN A 332 -48.80 5.37 43.39
C ASN A 332 -48.24 6.70 42.87
N ASP A 333 -49.14 7.54 42.37
CA ASP A 333 -48.87 8.96 42.20
C ASP A 333 -48.87 9.60 43.60
N ASP A 334 -47.72 10.08 44.07
CA ASP A 334 -47.71 11.05 45.17
C ASP A 334 -46.55 12.05 45.02
N LYS A 335 -46.93 13.33 44.96
CA LYS A 335 -46.02 14.47 44.84
C LYS A 335 -46.41 15.50 45.91
N PRO A 336 -45.59 15.70 46.94
CA PRO A 336 -45.60 16.93 47.72
C PRO A 336 -44.83 18.05 47.01
N ALA A 337 -45.13 19.29 47.40
CA ALA A 337 -44.70 20.54 46.77
C ALA A 337 -43.17 20.78 46.77
#